data_AF-A0A0C3JSY0-F1
#
_entry.id   AF-A0A0C3JSY0-F1
#
_cell.length_a   1.000
_cell.length_b   1.000
_cell.length_c   1.000
_cell.angle_alpha   90.00
_cell.angle_beta   90.00
_cell.angle_gamma   90.00
#
_symmetry.space_group_name_H-M   'P 1'
#
loop_
_entity.id
_entity.type
_entity.pdbx_description
1 polymer ?
#
loop_
_entity_poly.entity_id
_entity_poly.type
_entity_poly.pdbx_seq_one_letter_code
_entity_poly.pdbx_strand_id
1 'polypeptide(L)'
;WQLQVAEAILKGGRNVLCIARTGMGKTLTFWMPLLFWPAGIQIVVTPLNLLGKQNVMSLVKAGIQAISISSEMATPANFQV
;
A
#
# COMPACT_ATOMS: atom_id res chain seq x y z
N TRP A 1 -1.41 8.86 -15.82
CA TRP A 1 -0.21 8.49 -15.03
C TRP A 1 -0.52 7.46 -13.93
N GLN A 2 -1.52 7.66 -13.05
CA GLN A 2 -1.82 6.67 -11.98
C GLN A 2 -2.11 5.27 -12.53
N LEU A 3 -2.92 5.18 -13.59
CA LEU A 3 -3.21 3.92 -14.29
C LEU A 3 -1.95 3.27 -14.86
N GLN A 4 -1.06 4.04 -15.46
CA GLN A 4 0.20 3.53 -16.03
C GLN A 4 1.11 2.95 -14.93
N VAL A 5 1.14 3.57 -13.75
CA VAL A 5 1.90 3.06 -12.59
C VAL A 5 1.29 1.75 -12.08
N ALA A 6 -0.03 1.70 -11.87
CA ALA A 6 -0.67 0.49 -11.38
C ALA A 6 -0.58 -0.67 -12.39
N GLU A 7 -0.74 -0.39 -13.68
CA GLU A 7 -0.55 -1.38 -14.74
C GLU A 7 0.90 -1.90 -14.76
N ALA A 8 1.89 -1.04 -14.58
CA ALA A 8 3.29 -1.45 -14.48
C ALA A 8 3.55 -2.33 -13.25
N ILE A 9 2.93 -2.01 -12.11
CA ILE A 9 3.01 -2.84 -10.88
C ILE A 9 2.36 -4.21 -11.13
N LEU A 10 1.14 -4.24 -11.69
CA LEU A 10 0.39 -5.47 -11.95
C LEU A 10 1.05 -6.39 -12.98
N LYS A 11 1.67 -5.84 -14.03
CA LYS A 11 2.45 -6.62 -15.00
C LYS A 11 3.65 -7.32 -14.36
N GLY A 12 4.19 -6.75 -13.27
CA GLY A 12 5.37 -7.29 -12.60
C GLY A 12 6.64 -7.26 -13.48
N GLY A 13 7.69 -7.92 -12.98
CA GLY A 13 8.94 -8.15 -13.73
C GLY A 13 9.85 -6.92 -13.91
N ARG A 14 9.46 -5.74 -13.39
CA ARG A 14 10.27 -4.52 -13.44
C ARG A 14 10.07 -3.65 -12.19
N ASN A 15 11.09 -2.86 -11.88
CA ASN A 15 11.00 -1.81 -10.87
C ASN A 15 10.34 -0.55 -11.47
N VAL A 16 9.51 0.14 -10.69
CA VAL A 16 8.77 1.34 -11.13
C VAL A 16 9.16 2.53 -10.24
N LEU A 17 9.67 3.61 -10.86
CA LEU A 17 9.89 4.90 -10.20
C LEU A 17 8.78 5.88 -10.60
N CYS A 18 7.98 6.33 -9.64
CA CYS A 18 6.95 7.34 -9.85
C CYS A 18 7.27 8.61 -9.07
N ILE A 19 7.41 9.74 -9.78
CA ILE A 19 7.62 11.06 -9.18
C ILE A 19 6.37 11.90 -9.43
N ALA A 20 5.68 12.30 -8.36
CA ALA A 20 4.48 13.12 -8.42
C ALA A 20 4.42 14.08 -7.22
N ARG A 21 3.98 15.33 -7.44
CA ARG A 21 3.86 16.33 -6.37
C ARG A 21 2.80 15.93 -5.34
N THR A 22 2.92 16.46 -4.13
CA THR A 22 1.89 16.32 -3.09
C THR A 22 0.54 16.83 -3.60
N GLY A 23 -0.55 16.17 -3.22
CA GLY A 23 -1.90 16.46 -3.72
C GLY A 23 -2.25 15.79 -5.04
N MET A 24 -1.31 15.22 -5.81
CA MET A 24 -1.64 14.52 -7.06
C MET A 24 -2.30 13.14 -6.87
N GLY A 25 -2.41 12.63 -5.64
CA GLY A 25 -3.00 11.32 -5.40
C GLY A 25 -2.05 10.14 -5.62
N LYS A 26 -0.73 10.32 -5.44
CA LYS A 26 0.28 9.24 -5.50
C LYS A 26 0.00 8.07 -4.55
N THR A 27 -0.67 8.30 -3.44
CA THR A 27 -1.04 7.23 -2.51
C THR A 27 -1.94 6.18 -3.16
N LEU A 28 -2.83 6.57 -4.08
CA LEU A 28 -3.75 5.65 -4.74
C LEU A 28 -3.02 4.61 -5.62
N THR A 29 -1.82 4.92 -6.13
CA THR A 29 -1.08 3.97 -6.96
C THR A 29 -0.55 2.77 -6.19
N PHE A 30 -0.46 2.85 -4.85
CA PHE A 30 -0.13 1.69 -4.01
C PHE A 30 -1.32 0.75 -3.83
N TRP A 31 -2.54 1.28 -3.83
CA TRP A 31 -3.75 0.52 -3.47
C TRP A 31 -4.48 -0.04 -4.68
N MET A 32 -4.46 0.68 -5.82
CA MET A 32 -5.15 0.25 -7.03
C MET A 32 -4.77 -1.17 -7.49
N PRO A 33 -3.50 -1.64 -7.39
CA PRO A 33 -3.15 -3.02 -7.69
C PRO A 33 -3.88 -4.08 -6.84
N LEU A 34 -4.22 -3.79 -5.59
CA LEU A 34 -4.91 -4.73 -4.70
C LEU A 34 -6.30 -5.12 -5.22
N LEU A 35 -6.96 -4.22 -5.97
CA LEU A 35 -8.29 -4.47 -6.54
C LEU A 35 -8.27 -5.55 -7.64
N PHE A 36 -7.10 -5.82 -8.23
CA PHE A 36 -6.93 -6.75 -9.34
C PHE A 36 -6.08 -7.97 -8.96
N TRP A 37 -5.67 -8.07 -7.69
CA TRP A 37 -4.87 -9.18 -7.18
C TRP A 37 -5.48 -9.73 -5.88
N PRO A 38 -6.51 -10.60 -5.96
CA PRO A 38 -7.31 -11.01 -4.78
C PRO A 38 -6.53 -11.72 -3.68
N ALA A 39 -5.48 -12.45 -4.04
CA ALA A 39 -4.57 -13.12 -3.10
C ALA A 39 -3.25 -12.34 -2.89
N GLY A 40 -3.17 -11.12 -3.41
CA GLY A 40 -1.98 -10.28 -3.36
C GLY A 40 -1.80 -9.61 -2.01
N ILE A 41 -0.55 -9.51 -1.57
CA ILE A 41 -0.18 -8.74 -0.37
C ILE A 41 0.67 -7.56 -0.82
N GLN A 42 0.26 -6.35 -0.43
CA GLN A 42 1.01 -5.12 -0.70
C GLN A 42 1.72 -4.65 0.57
N ILE A 43 3.06 -4.61 0.53
CA ILE A 43 3.87 -4.02 1.59
C ILE A 43 4.21 -2.57 1.20
N VAL A 44 3.93 -1.62 2.08
CA VAL A 44 4.25 -0.20 1.90
C VAL A 44 5.06 0.30 3.08
N VAL A 45 6.30 0.72 2.80
CA VAL A 45 7.17 1.33 3.80
C VAL A 45 6.85 2.81 3.89
N THR A 46 6.56 3.30 5.09
CA THR A 46 6.30 4.72 5.35
C THR A 46 7.27 5.25 6.40
N PRO A 47 7.72 6.51 6.28
CA PRO A 47 8.69 7.08 7.23
C PRO A 47 8.06 7.49 8.57
N LEU A 48 6.73 7.51 8.70
CA LEU A 48 6.02 8.00 9.89
C LEU A 48 4.93 7.02 10.32
N ASN A 49 4.92 6.65 11.61
CA ASN A 49 3.90 5.78 12.20
C ASN A 49 2.47 6.33 11.99
N LEU A 50 2.30 7.65 12.01
CA LEU A 50 1.01 8.31 11.75
C LEU A 50 0.47 8.00 10.35
N LEU A 51 1.34 7.96 9.33
CA LEU A 51 0.95 7.63 7.96
C LEU A 51 0.50 6.18 7.86
N GLY A 52 1.17 5.24 8.55
CA GLY A 52 0.75 3.85 8.63
C GLY A 52 -0.68 3.72 9.17
N LYS A 53 -0.98 4.37 10.30
CA LYS A 53 -2.33 4.39 10.89
C LYS A 53 -3.37 5.01 9.95
N GLN A 54 -3.05 6.13 9.30
CA GLN A 54 -3.94 6.78 8.33
C GLN A 54 -4.25 5.88 7.12
N ASN A 55 -3.24 5.20 6.59
CA ASN A 55 -3.41 4.29 5.46
C ASN A 55 -4.31 3.10 5.82
N VAL A 56 -4.11 2.49 7.00
CA VAL A 56 -4.98 1.40 7.49
C VAL A 56 -6.43 1.87 7.58
N MET A 57 -6.70 3.04 8.17
CA MET A 57 -8.07 3.58 8.25
C MET A 57 -8.70 3.78 6.87
N SER A 58 -7.94 4.29 5.90
CA SER A 58 -8.43 4.45 4.52
C SER A 58 -8.73 3.12 3.83
N LEU A 59 -7.89 2.10 4.02
CA LEU A 59 -8.08 0.77 3.44
C LEU A 59 -9.27 0.04 4.06
N VAL A 60 -9.42 0.10 5.38
CA VAL A 60 -10.57 -0.48 6.09
C VAL A 60 -11.87 0.16 5.63
N LYS A 61 -11.92 1.48 5.44
CA LYS A 61 -13.09 2.18 4.86
C LYS A 61 -13.43 1.71 3.44
N ALA A 62 -12.43 1.24 2.69
CA ALA A 62 -12.60 0.66 1.36
C ALA A 62 -12.90 -0.86 1.39
N GLY A 63 -13.06 -1.46 2.57
CA GLY A 63 -13.30 -2.90 2.74
C GLY A 63 -12.06 -3.76 2.53
N ILE A 64 -10.86 -3.17 2.56
CA ILE A 64 -9.58 -3.85 2.36
C ILE A 64 -8.93 -4.08 3.74
N GLN A 65 -8.58 -5.33 4.03
CA GLN A 65 -7.87 -5.69 5.25
C GLN A 65 -6.44 -5.13 5.22
N ALA A 66 -6.03 -4.48 6.29
CA ALA A 66 -4.70 -3.86 6.38
C ALA A 66 -4.23 -3.81 7.83
N ILE A 67 -2.91 -3.91 8.01
CA ILE A 67 -2.22 -3.75 9.29
C ILE A 67 -1.05 -2.79 9.10
N SER A 68 -0.79 -1.95 10.11
CA SER A 68 0.40 -1.12 10.17
C SER A 68 1.37 -1.76 11.14
N ILE A 69 2.61 -2.00 10.71
CA ILE A 69 3.67 -2.54 11.58
C ILE A 69 4.63 -1.41 11.94
N SER A 70 4.74 -1.12 13.23
CA SER A 70 5.73 -0.22 13.82
C SER A 70 6.63 -1.00 14.78
N SER A 71 7.69 -0.38 15.31
CA SER A 71 8.56 -1.00 16.34
C SER A 71 7.79 -1.55 17.54
N GLU A 72 6.71 -0.87 17.94
CA GLU A 72 5.84 -1.27 19.06
C GLU A 72 4.93 -2.46 18.71
N MET A 73 4.57 -2.63 17.44
CA MET A 73 3.63 -3.65 16.97
C MET A 73 4.32 -4.83 16.26
N ALA A 74 5.66 -4.83 16.18
CA ALA A 74 6.43 -5.89 15.52
C ALA A 74 6.53 -7.15 16.42
N THR A 75 5.40 -7.81 16.65
CA THR A 75 5.29 -9.05 17.43
C THR A 75 5.03 -10.23 16.50
N PRO A 76 5.48 -11.46 16.84
CA PRO A 76 5.22 -12.64 16.01
C PRO A 76 3.74 -12.87 15.68
N ALA A 77 2.83 -12.51 16.59
CA ALA A 77 1.39 -12.64 16.38
C ALA A 77 0.87 -11.80 15.19
N ASN A 78 1.46 -10.62 14.95
CA ASN A 78 1.05 -9.73 13.87
C ASN A 78 1.58 -10.16 12.48
N PHE A 79 2.39 -11.21 12.41
CA PHE A 79 2.93 -11.77 11.16
C PHE A 79 2.37 -13.17 10.83
N GLN A 80 1.44 -13.68 11.63
CA GLN A 80 0.73 -14.93 11.33
C GLN A 80 -0.52 -14.63 10.50
N VAL A 81 -0.88 -15.54 9.59
CA VAL A 81 -2.09 -15.50 8.75
C VAL A 81 -3.10 -16.50 9.28
#